data_AF-W0JSJ4-F1
#
_entry.id   AF-W0JSJ4-F1
#
_cell.length_a   1.000
_cell.length_b   1.000
_cell.length_c   1.000
_cell.angle_alpha   90.00
_cell.angle_beta   90.00
_cell.angle_gamma   90.00
#
_symmetry.space_group_name_H-M   'P 1'
#
loop_
_entity.id
_entity.type
_entity.pdbx_description
1 polymer ?
#
loop_
_entity_poly.entity_id
_entity_poly.type
_entity_poly.pdbx_seq_one_letter_code
_entity_poly.pdbx_strand_id
1 'polypeptide(L)'
;MTQTPLTQLFDAQRTAVKQSQTLTHDAVEAQKQSIDAFATVVDSSSSMLERNADLTKGAIHASLDAVEASLPEEAADVDELHELVDEGFENATEAQVETLESIIEAVEDSGEAYDEFADSYTDAVDSSFDAFLDAHEQAEANVTAVAENVEDAASEFDTSA
;
A
#
# COMPACT_ATOMS: atom_id res chain seq x y z
N MET A 1 29.06 31.35 13.92
CA MET A 1 29.44 30.42 12.85
C MET A 1 29.16 31.14 11.54
N THR A 2 30.20 31.63 10.89
CA THR A 2 30.11 32.24 9.57
C THR A 2 29.77 31.13 8.58
N GLN A 3 28.56 31.17 7.99
CA GLN A 3 28.20 30.26 6.90
C GLN A 3 29.14 30.53 5.73
N THR A 4 30.11 29.65 5.51
CA THR A 4 30.93 29.71 4.30
C THR A 4 30.14 29.08 3.15
N PRO A 5 30.44 29.42 1.88
CA PRO A 5 29.83 28.76 0.72
C PRO A 5 29.98 27.23 0.76
N LEU A 6 31.04 26.74 1.42
CA LEU A 6 31.31 25.33 1.64
C LEU A 6 30.27 24.69 2.59
N THR A 7 29.99 25.34 3.73
CA THR A 7 28.99 24.87 4.70
C THR A 7 27.58 24.83 4.09
N GLN A 8 27.23 25.84 3.26
CA GLN A 8 25.94 25.86 2.55
C GLN A 8 25.78 24.69 1.56
N LEU A 9 26.85 24.28 0.90
CA LEU A 9 26.84 23.12 0.00
C LEU A 9 26.57 21.82 0.79
N PHE A 10 27.23 21.64 1.93
CA PHE A 10 27.04 20.49 2.79
C PHE A 10 25.62 20.42 3.36
N ASP A 11 25.04 21.56 3.76
CA ASP A 11 23.65 21.63 4.20
C ASP A 11 22.65 21.26 3.09
N ALA A 12 22.91 21.71 1.85
CA ALA A 12 22.11 21.33 0.69
C ALA A 12 22.18 19.81 0.42
N GLN A 13 23.38 19.22 0.52
CA GLN A 13 23.57 17.77 0.38
C GLN A 13 22.85 16.98 1.47
N ARG A 14 23.00 17.40 2.74
CA ARG A 14 22.29 16.80 3.89
C ARG A 14 20.77 16.85 3.68
N THR A 15 20.25 17.97 3.20
CA THR A 15 18.81 18.14 2.91
C THR A 15 18.35 17.19 1.80
N ALA A 16 19.10 17.08 0.70
CA ALA A 16 18.77 16.19 -0.40
C ALA A 16 18.76 14.71 0.04
N VAL A 17 19.71 14.31 0.87
CA VAL A 17 19.82 12.96 1.43
C VAL A 17 18.60 12.63 2.31
N LYS A 18 18.26 13.52 3.26
CA LYS A 18 17.06 13.35 4.10
C LYS A 18 15.78 13.30 3.28
N GLN A 19 15.69 14.11 2.23
CA GLN A 19 14.54 14.07 1.33
C GLN A 19 14.43 12.74 0.58
N SER A 20 15.57 12.16 0.16
CA SER A 20 15.59 10.83 -0.47
C SER A 20 15.14 9.73 0.50
N GLN A 21 15.52 9.82 1.78
CA GLN A 21 15.07 8.91 2.83
C GLN A 21 13.56 8.99 3.00
N THR A 22 13.01 10.20 3.16
CA THR A 22 11.55 10.42 3.26
C THR A 22 10.82 9.88 2.03
N LEU A 23 11.31 10.14 0.82
CA LEU A 23 10.71 9.60 -0.40
C LEU A 23 10.70 8.07 -0.45
N THR A 24 11.72 7.43 0.13
CA THR A 24 11.78 5.96 0.22
C THR A 24 10.71 5.44 1.17
N HIS A 25 10.58 6.06 2.34
CA HIS A 25 9.53 5.74 3.30
C HIS A 25 8.12 5.95 2.70
N ASP A 26 7.89 7.09 2.07
CA ASP A 26 6.61 7.41 1.42
C ASP A 26 6.26 6.40 0.33
N ALA A 27 7.24 5.94 -0.45
CA ALA A 27 7.03 4.94 -1.49
C ALA A 27 6.63 3.57 -0.91
N VAL A 28 7.29 3.15 0.17
CA VAL A 28 6.98 1.91 0.88
C VAL A 28 5.58 1.97 1.50
N GLU A 29 5.24 3.08 2.16
CA GLU A 29 3.93 3.31 2.77
C GLU A 29 2.81 3.32 1.71
N ALA A 30 3.05 3.97 0.56
CA ALA A 30 2.10 3.96 -0.55
C ALA A 30 1.86 2.52 -1.08
N GLN A 31 2.89 1.68 -1.07
CA GLN A 31 2.75 0.27 -1.46
C GLN A 31 1.95 -0.53 -0.43
N LYS A 32 2.20 -0.35 0.88
CA LYS A 32 1.42 -0.95 1.98
C LYS A 32 -0.07 -0.59 1.84
N GLN A 33 -0.37 0.69 1.69
CA GLN A 33 -1.74 1.18 1.52
C GLN A 33 -2.41 0.63 0.25
N SER A 34 -1.67 0.40 -0.83
CA SER A 34 -2.24 -0.17 -2.06
C SER A 34 -2.68 -1.63 -1.90
N ILE A 35 -1.96 -2.41 -1.08
CA ILE A 35 -2.28 -3.81 -0.79
C ILE A 35 -3.53 -3.87 0.09
N ASP A 36 -3.59 -3.05 1.14
CA ASP A 36 -4.75 -2.93 2.04
C ASP A 36 -6.02 -2.49 1.28
N ALA A 37 -5.88 -1.49 0.40
CA ALA A 37 -6.98 -1.05 -0.46
C ALA A 37 -7.46 -2.17 -1.41
N PHE A 38 -6.55 -2.99 -1.92
CA PHE A 38 -6.91 -4.14 -2.75
C PHE A 38 -7.68 -5.19 -1.95
N ALA A 39 -7.23 -5.55 -0.74
CA ALA A 39 -7.94 -6.46 0.15
C ALA A 39 -9.38 -5.98 0.42
N THR A 40 -9.53 -4.69 0.75
CA THR A 40 -10.84 -4.05 0.97
C THR A 40 -11.75 -4.12 -0.27
N VAL A 41 -11.20 -3.96 -1.47
CA VAL A 41 -11.98 -4.04 -2.73
C VAL A 41 -12.45 -5.47 -2.99
N VAL A 42 -11.61 -6.47 -2.73
CA VAL A 42 -11.97 -7.88 -2.89
C VAL A 42 -13.07 -8.27 -1.90
N ASP A 43 -12.94 -7.88 -0.63
CA ASP A 43 -13.97 -8.08 0.40
C ASP A 43 -15.31 -7.45 0.01
N SER A 44 -15.29 -6.17 -0.39
CA SER A 44 -16.50 -5.48 -0.87
C SER A 44 -17.11 -6.15 -2.11
N SER A 45 -16.32 -6.81 -2.94
CA SER A 45 -16.82 -7.51 -4.13
C SER A 45 -17.59 -8.78 -3.76
N SER A 46 -17.15 -9.50 -2.72
CA SER A 46 -17.84 -10.69 -2.20
C SER A 46 -19.28 -10.34 -1.76
N SER A 47 -19.42 -9.33 -0.90
CA SER A 47 -20.73 -8.84 -0.44
C SER A 47 -21.65 -8.34 -1.57
N MET A 48 -21.07 -7.84 -2.67
CA MET A 48 -21.86 -7.42 -3.83
C MET A 48 -22.37 -8.60 -4.65
N LEU A 49 -21.60 -9.68 -4.76
CA LEU A 49 -22.00 -10.88 -5.51
C LEU A 49 -23.19 -11.57 -4.86
N GLU A 50 -23.18 -11.74 -3.54
CA GLU A 50 -24.31 -12.31 -2.79
C GLU A 50 -25.59 -11.51 -3.03
N ARG A 51 -25.51 -10.17 -2.91
CA ARG A 51 -26.66 -9.29 -3.15
C ARG A 51 -27.16 -9.36 -4.59
N ASN A 52 -26.26 -9.49 -5.57
CA ASN A 52 -26.63 -9.61 -6.97
C ASN A 52 -27.30 -10.96 -7.26
N ALA A 53 -26.80 -12.04 -6.67
CA ALA A 53 -27.38 -13.37 -6.75
C ALA A 53 -28.82 -13.35 -6.21
N ASP A 54 -29.05 -12.78 -5.02
CA ASP A 54 -30.37 -12.65 -4.43
C ASP A 54 -31.34 -11.84 -5.30
N LEU A 55 -30.87 -10.73 -5.87
CA LEU A 55 -31.68 -9.90 -6.78
C LEU A 55 -32.07 -10.66 -8.04
N THR A 56 -31.12 -11.39 -8.65
CA THR A 56 -31.35 -12.16 -9.87
C THR A 56 -32.28 -13.34 -9.60
N LYS A 57 -32.05 -14.06 -8.50
CA LYS A 57 -32.92 -15.12 -7.97
C LYS A 57 -34.35 -14.62 -7.80
N GLY A 58 -34.54 -13.48 -7.12
CA GLY A 58 -35.85 -12.86 -6.92
C GLY A 58 -36.54 -12.43 -8.23
N ALA A 59 -35.79 -11.98 -9.23
CA ALA A 59 -36.34 -11.65 -10.55
C ALA A 59 -36.81 -12.88 -11.33
N ILE A 60 -36.10 -14.01 -11.17
CA ILE A 60 -36.49 -15.29 -11.77
C ILE A 60 -37.76 -15.81 -11.09
N HIS A 61 -37.86 -15.78 -9.77
CA HIS A 61 -39.08 -16.13 -9.04
C HIS A 61 -40.28 -15.30 -9.50
N ALA A 62 -40.15 -13.98 -9.58
CA ALA A 62 -41.22 -13.12 -10.07
C ALA A 62 -41.66 -13.45 -11.51
N SER A 63 -40.73 -13.95 -12.34
CA SER A 63 -41.03 -14.39 -13.70
C SER A 63 -41.78 -15.74 -13.71
N LEU A 64 -41.41 -16.66 -12.82
CA LEU A 64 -42.06 -17.96 -12.64
C LEU A 64 -43.47 -17.79 -12.04
N ASP A 65 -43.63 -16.95 -11.01
CA ASP A 65 -44.92 -16.56 -10.43
C ASP A 65 -45.89 -15.99 -11.49
N ALA A 66 -45.38 -15.16 -12.41
CA ALA A 66 -46.18 -14.58 -13.49
C ALA A 66 -46.64 -15.63 -14.51
N VAL A 67 -45.81 -16.66 -14.76
CA VAL A 67 -46.16 -17.80 -15.61
C VAL A 67 -47.21 -18.68 -14.91
N GLU A 68 -47.02 -18.98 -13.63
CA GLU A 68 -47.96 -19.74 -12.80
C GLU A 68 -49.36 -19.09 -12.82
N ALA A 69 -49.42 -17.78 -12.57
CA ALA A 69 -50.66 -17.01 -12.57
C ALA A 69 -51.39 -16.99 -13.93
N SER A 70 -50.70 -17.34 -15.02
CA SER A 70 -51.26 -17.41 -16.38
C SER A 70 -51.76 -18.80 -16.78
N LEU A 71 -51.49 -19.82 -15.96
CA LEU A 71 -51.85 -21.21 -16.21
C LEU A 71 -53.07 -21.63 -15.36
N PRO A 72 -53.89 -22.59 -15.82
CA PRO A 72 -54.91 -23.22 -14.98
C PRO A 72 -54.26 -23.87 -13.75
N GLU A 73 -54.89 -23.81 -12.57
CA GLU A 73 -54.36 -24.36 -11.28
C GLU A 73 -53.93 -25.85 -11.34
N GLU A 74 -54.31 -26.57 -12.39
CA GLU A 74 -54.08 -28.00 -12.58
C GLU A 74 -52.88 -28.30 -13.53
N ALA A 75 -52.31 -27.28 -14.17
CA ALA A 75 -51.50 -27.44 -15.40
C ALA A 75 -49.98 -27.22 -15.24
N ALA A 76 -49.50 -26.61 -14.15
CA ALA A 76 -48.07 -26.49 -13.90
C ALA A 76 -47.75 -26.50 -12.41
N ASP A 77 -46.79 -27.36 -12.05
CA ASP A 77 -46.11 -27.37 -10.77
C ASP A 77 -44.79 -26.63 -10.96
N VAL A 78 -44.72 -25.39 -10.47
CA VAL A 78 -43.57 -24.49 -10.66
C VAL A 78 -42.65 -24.49 -9.43
N ASP A 79 -43.08 -25.13 -8.34
CA ASP A 79 -42.35 -25.23 -7.08
C ASP A 79 -41.00 -25.96 -7.28
N GLU A 80 -40.98 -27.02 -8.08
CA GLU A 80 -39.76 -27.77 -8.41
C GLU A 80 -38.75 -26.91 -9.20
N LEU A 81 -39.23 -25.92 -9.96
CA LEU A 81 -38.38 -24.94 -10.64
C LEU A 81 -37.87 -23.85 -9.70
N HIS A 82 -38.67 -23.45 -8.70
CA HIS A 82 -38.22 -22.55 -7.63
C HIS A 82 -37.10 -23.20 -6.81
N GLU A 83 -37.28 -24.44 -6.35
CA GLU A 83 -36.22 -25.17 -5.62
C GLU A 83 -34.94 -25.32 -6.45
N LEU A 84 -35.06 -25.63 -7.75
CA LEU A 84 -33.90 -25.72 -8.64
C LEU A 84 -33.16 -24.38 -8.80
N VAL A 85 -33.90 -23.28 -8.91
CA VAL A 85 -33.32 -21.93 -9.00
C VAL A 85 -32.64 -21.56 -7.68
N ASP A 86 -33.28 -21.87 -6.55
CA ASP A 86 -32.74 -21.66 -5.21
C ASP A 86 -31.41 -22.39 -5.03
N GLU A 87 -31.39 -23.71 -5.20
CA GLU A 87 -30.18 -24.54 -5.09
C GLU A 87 -29.10 -24.09 -6.09
N GLY A 88 -29.49 -23.73 -7.31
CA GLY A 88 -28.56 -23.31 -8.35
C GLY A 88 -27.81 -22.02 -7.99
N PHE A 89 -28.53 -21.00 -7.50
CA PHE A 89 -27.93 -19.75 -7.06
C PHE A 89 -27.19 -19.88 -5.74
N GLU A 90 -27.70 -20.67 -4.79
CA GLU A 90 -27.07 -20.87 -3.48
C GLU A 90 -25.71 -21.57 -3.65
N ASN A 91 -25.67 -22.70 -4.37
CA ASN A 91 -24.41 -23.41 -4.66
C ASN A 91 -23.40 -22.55 -5.45
N ALA A 92 -23.88 -21.78 -6.44
CA ALA A 92 -22.99 -20.96 -7.25
C ALA A 92 -22.42 -19.76 -6.47
N THR A 93 -23.25 -19.14 -5.63
CA THR A 93 -22.84 -18.03 -4.75
C THR A 93 -21.87 -18.54 -3.70
N GLU A 94 -22.19 -19.64 -3.02
CA GLU A 94 -21.34 -20.22 -1.97
C GLU A 94 -19.96 -20.59 -2.52
N ALA A 95 -19.88 -21.24 -3.68
CA ALA A 95 -18.61 -21.54 -4.33
C ALA A 95 -17.79 -20.29 -4.72
N GLN A 96 -18.46 -19.20 -5.13
CA GLN A 96 -17.78 -17.93 -5.44
C GLN A 96 -17.29 -17.24 -4.16
N VAL A 97 -18.10 -17.22 -3.11
CA VAL A 97 -17.74 -16.62 -1.81
C VAL A 97 -16.56 -17.37 -1.20
N GLU A 98 -16.59 -18.71 -1.14
CA GLU A 98 -15.49 -19.52 -0.60
C GLU A 98 -14.16 -19.27 -1.37
N THR A 99 -14.25 -19.13 -2.70
CA THR A 99 -13.09 -18.80 -3.53
C THR A 99 -12.54 -17.41 -3.22
N LEU A 100 -13.41 -16.42 -3.04
CA LEU A 100 -13.00 -15.06 -2.71
C LEU A 100 -12.46 -14.94 -1.29
N GLU A 101 -13.07 -15.59 -0.31
CA GLU A 101 -12.56 -15.68 1.07
C GLU A 101 -11.15 -16.26 1.09
N SER A 102 -10.91 -17.35 0.34
CA SER A 102 -9.56 -17.92 0.20
C SER A 102 -8.55 -16.94 -0.40
N ILE A 103 -8.99 -16.08 -1.32
CA ILE A 103 -8.14 -15.03 -1.92
C ILE A 103 -7.89 -13.91 -0.90
N ILE A 104 -8.90 -13.50 -0.15
CA ILE A 104 -8.80 -12.46 0.89
C ILE A 104 -7.79 -12.90 1.94
N GLU A 105 -7.95 -14.10 2.50
CA GLU A 105 -7.02 -14.65 3.49
C GLU A 105 -5.58 -14.70 2.95
N ALA A 106 -5.40 -15.14 1.69
CA ALA A 106 -4.08 -15.18 1.07
C ALA A 106 -3.46 -13.78 0.86
N VAL A 107 -4.28 -12.78 0.55
CA VAL A 107 -3.84 -11.38 0.39
C VAL A 107 -3.52 -10.76 1.74
N GLU A 108 -4.32 -11.02 2.78
CA GLU A 108 -4.10 -10.54 4.14
C GLU A 108 -2.79 -11.11 4.72
N ASP A 109 -2.59 -12.43 4.63
CA ASP A 109 -1.37 -13.10 5.09
C ASP A 109 -0.13 -12.60 4.33
N SER A 110 -0.27 -12.42 3.00
CA SER A 110 0.79 -11.81 2.19
C SER A 110 1.05 -10.34 2.55
N GLY A 111 -0.01 -9.61 2.94
CA GLY A 111 0.04 -8.21 3.35
C GLY A 111 0.78 -8.05 4.68
N GLU A 112 0.46 -8.88 5.68
CA GLU A 112 1.18 -8.90 6.96
C GLU A 112 2.67 -9.24 6.77
N ALA A 113 2.97 -10.27 5.97
CA ALA A 113 4.35 -10.63 5.65
C ALA A 113 5.09 -9.51 4.90
N TYR A 114 4.41 -8.81 4.01
CA TYR A 114 4.96 -7.64 3.32
C TYR A 114 5.18 -6.47 4.28
N ASP A 115 4.29 -6.24 5.23
CA ASP A 115 4.39 -5.20 6.25
C ASP A 115 5.63 -5.38 7.12
N GLU A 116 5.86 -6.59 7.61
CA GLU A 116 7.06 -6.91 8.39
C GLU A 116 8.34 -6.73 7.56
N PHE A 117 8.33 -7.16 6.30
CA PHE A 117 9.44 -6.95 5.37
C PHE A 117 9.70 -5.47 5.11
N ALA A 118 8.64 -4.69 4.86
CA ALA A 118 8.68 -3.27 4.58
C ALA A 118 9.29 -2.50 5.75
N ASP A 119 8.84 -2.78 6.96
CA ASP A 119 9.35 -2.16 8.19
C ASP A 119 10.83 -2.49 8.39
N SER A 120 11.22 -3.76 8.22
CA SER A 120 12.64 -4.15 8.28
C SER A 120 13.48 -3.49 7.20
N TYR A 121 12.92 -3.27 6.01
CA TYR A 121 13.60 -2.60 4.91
C TYR A 121 13.79 -1.10 5.20
N THR A 122 12.75 -0.41 5.68
CA THR A 122 12.86 1.01 6.07
C THR A 122 13.83 1.22 7.21
N ASP A 123 13.87 0.34 8.21
CA ASP A 123 14.84 0.39 9.31
C ASP A 123 16.29 0.26 8.79
N ALA A 124 16.52 -0.66 7.86
CA ALA A 124 17.85 -0.85 7.26
C ALA A 124 18.26 0.35 6.40
N VAL A 125 17.30 0.96 5.69
CA VAL A 125 17.49 2.18 4.91
C VAL A 125 17.85 3.34 5.84
N ASP A 126 17.09 3.55 6.91
CA ASP A 126 17.34 4.60 7.89
C ASP A 126 18.72 4.48 8.52
N SER A 127 19.08 3.27 8.98
CA SER A 127 20.42 3.01 9.52
C SER A 127 21.54 3.31 8.52
N SER A 128 21.32 3.02 7.23
CA SER A 128 22.30 3.30 6.17
C SER A 128 22.43 4.81 5.90
N PHE A 129 21.30 5.53 5.90
CA PHE A 129 21.28 6.98 5.74
C PHE A 129 21.94 7.69 6.91
N ASP A 130 21.67 7.27 8.15
CA ASP A 130 22.30 7.83 9.35
C ASP A 130 23.82 7.61 9.32
N ALA A 131 24.27 6.38 9.02
CA ALA A 131 25.69 6.10 8.89
C ALA A 131 26.38 6.95 7.80
N PHE A 132 25.67 7.19 6.69
CA PHE A 132 26.17 8.06 5.62
C PHE A 132 26.25 9.53 6.07
N LEU A 133 25.23 10.04 6.75
CA LEU A 133 25.19 11.40 7.28
C LEU A 133 26.29 11.64 8.33
N ASP A 134 26.50 10.69 9.24
CA ASP A 134 27.56 10.75 10.25
C ASP A 134 28.96 10.79 9.62
N ALA A 135 29.20 9.97 8.60
CA ALA A 135 30.46 9.97 7.86
C ALA A 135 30.68 11.30 7.14
N HIS A 136 29.60 11.87 6.58
CA HIS A 136 29.63 13.15 5.88
C HIS A 136 29.89 14.33 6.82
N GLU A 137 29.29 14.31 8.02
CA GLU A 137 29.52 15.33 9.05
C GLU A 137 30.98 15.31 9.56
N GLN A 138 31.57 14.12 9.72
CA GLN A 138 33.01 14.01 10.01
C GLN A 138 33.87 14.58 8.87
N ALA A 139 33.49 14.35 7.62
CA ALA A 139 34.21 14.92 6.48
C ALA A 139 34.09 16.45 6.44
N GLU A 140 32.89 16.99 6.68
CA GLU A 140 32.64 18.44 6.78
C GLU A 140 33.50 19.07 7.87
N ALA A 141 33.55 18.48 9.07
CA ALA A 141 34.36 18.96 10.18
C ALA A 141 35.86 19.00 9.83
N ASN A 142 36.37 17.94 9.19
CA ASN A 142 37.76 17.87 8.76
C ASN A 142 38.08 18.91 7.68
N VAL A 143 37.24 19.06 6.65
CA VAL A 143 37.47 20.01 5.56
C VAL A 143 37.37 21.45 6.08
N THR A 144 36.39 21.75 6.94
CA THR A 144 36.23 23.08 7.54
C THR A 144 37.46 23.43 8.39
N ALA A 145 37.94 22.50 9.23
CA ALA A 145 39.15 22.72 10.02
C ALA A 145 40.38 22.97 9.13
N VAL A 146 40.55 22.23 8.03
CA VAL A 146 41.65 22.47 7.09
C VAL A 146 41.53 23.84 6.42
N ALA A 147 40.33 24.24 6.00
CA ALA A 147 40.09 25.53 5.38
C ALA A 147 40.41 26.70 6.34
N GLU A 148 39.95 26.61 7.59
CA GLU A 148 40.25 27.60 8.64
C GLU A 148 41.77 27.70 8.90
N ASN A 149 42.48 26.56 9.02
CA ASN A 149 43.94 26.57 9.19
C ASN A 149 44.69 27.23 8.01
N VAL A 150 44.20 27.05 6.78
CA VAL A 150 44.80 27.69 5.59
C VAL A 150 44.54 29.19 5.59
N GLU A 151 43.34 29.62 5.97
CA GLU A 151 42.95 31.02 6.05
C GLU A 151 43.75 31.76 7.14
N ASP A 152 43.94 31.13 8.30
CA ASP A 152 44.78 31.63 9.39
C ASP A 152 46.25 31.79 8.94
N ALA A 153 46.81 30.76 8.30
CA ALA A 153 48.20 30.79 7.80
C ALA A 153 48.41 31.85 6.71
N ALA A 154 47.44 32.05 5.83
CA ALA A 154 47.48 33.09 4.81
C ALA A 154 47.41 34.51 5.42
N SER A 155 46.58 34.69 6.44
CA SER A 155 46.42 35.96 7.16
C SER A 155 47.68 36.35 7.94
N GLU A 156 48.35 35.38 8.56
CA GLU A 156 49.64 35.58 9.25
C GLU A 156 50.76 35.97 8.26
N PHE A 157 50.73 35.42 7.05
CA PHE A 157 51.70 35.76 6.00
C PHE A 157 51.49 37.17 5.44
N ASP A 158 50.24 37.62 5.29
CA ASP A 158 49.89 38.97 4.81
C ASP A 158 50.18 40.07 5.84
N THR A 159 50.06 39.78 7.14
CA THR A 159 50.40 40.74 8.21
C THR A 159 51.90 40.85 8.51
N SER A 160 52.72 39.93 7.97
CA SER A 160 54.18 39.92 8.15
C SER A 160 54.98 40.45 6.94
N ALA A 161 54.28 40.87 5.86
CA ALA A 161 54.83 41.52 4.67
C ALA A 161 54.67 43.06 4.70
#